data_AF-A0A5P2G8A3-F1
#
_entry.id   AF-A0A5P2G8A3-F1
#
_cell.length_a   1.000
_cell.length_b   1.000
_cell.length_c   1.000
_cell.angle_alpha   90.00
_cell.angle_beta   90.00
_cell.angle_gamma   90.00
#
_symmetry.space_group_name_H-M   'P 1'
#
loop_
_entity.id
_entity.type
_entity.pdbx_description
1 polymer ?
#
loop_
_entity_poly.entity_id
_entity_poly.type
_entity_poly.pdbx_seq_one_letter_code
_entity_poly.pdbx_strand_id
1 'polypeptide(L)' 'MTKYTDKSAEKVEEALHKMHEGKLKIGKSKKIVKSPKQAIAIGISQADKLTKPSKNSKTKS' A
#
# COMPACT_ATOMS: atom_id res chain seq x y z
N MET A 1 18.92 9.36 5.48
CA MET A 1 17.69 8.64 5.91
C MET A 1 16.51 9.55 5.59
N THR A 2 15.71 9.22 4.58
CA THR A 2 14.30 9.71 4.40
C THR A 2 13.67 8.87 3.29
N LYS A 3 13.50 7.56 3.53
CA LYS A 3 12.85 6.63 2.59
C LYS A 3 11.32 6.55 2.75
N TYR A 4 10.72 7.54 3.41
CA TYR A 4 9.28 7.69 3.55
C TYR A 4 8.98 9.18 3.48
N THR A 5 8.23 9.60 2.47
CA THR A 5 7.68 10.97 2.35
C THR A 5 6.42 11.06 3.23
N ASP A 6 5.99 12.26 3.62
CA ASP A 6 4.75 12.45 4.41
C ASP A 6 3.54 11.77 3.74
N LYS A 7 3.49 11.82 2.40
CA LYS A 7 2.49 11.10 1.57
C LYS A 7 2.48 9.59 1.78
N SER A 8 3.61 9.01 2.17
CA SER A 8 3.70 7.58 2.48
C SER A 8 3.08 7.26 3.83
N ALA A 9 3.23 8.14 4.81
CA ALA A 9 2.59 8.00 6.12
C ALA A 9 1.06 8.11 5.98
N GLU A 10 0.57 9.12 5.25
CA GLU A 10 -0.86 9.31 4.95
C GLU A 10 -1.49 8.06 4.33
N LYS A 11 -0.79 7.39 3.42
CA LYS A 11 -1.28 6.16 2.76
C LYS A 11 -1.37 4.97 3.69
N VAL A 12 -0.44 4.86 4.64
CA VAL A 12 -0.47 3.82 5.67
C VAL A 12 -1.64 4.06 6.62
N GLU A 13 -1.86 5.31 7.02
CA GLU A 13 -3.01 5.71 7.84
C GLU A 13 -4.33 5.41 7.12
N GLU A 14 -4.47 5.81 5.85
CA GLU A 14 -5.65 5.55 5.04
C GLU A 14 -5.95 4.04 4.93
N ALA A 15 -4.90 3.23 4.74
CA ALA A 15 -5.04 1.77 4.69
C ALA A 15 -5.47 1.19 6.03
N LEU A 16 -4.90 1.66 7.14
CA LEU A 16 -5.29 1.25 8.49
C LEU A 16 -6.73 1.62 8.82
N HIS A 17 -7.15 2.84 8.47
CA HIS A 17 -8.52 3.30 8.65
C HIS A 17 -9.50 2.42 7.86
N LYS A 18 -9.23 2.18 6.56
CA LYS A 18 -10.04 1.29 5.72
C LYS A 18 -10.07 -0.15 6.23
N MET A 19 -8.98 -0.63 6.83
CA MET A 19 -8.94 -1.95 7.45
C MET A 19 -9.85 -1.99 8.68
N HIS A 20 -9.78 -0.97 9.55
CA HIS A 20 -10.63 -0.87 10.74
C HIS A 20 -12.12 -0.81 10.37
N GLU A 21 -12.45 -0.13 9.28
CA GLU A 21 -13.81 -0.09 8.72
C GLU A 21 -14.23 -1.40 8.00
N GLY A 22 -13.35 -2.39 7.86
CA GLY A 22 -13.63 -3.63 7.13
C GLY A 22 -13.77 -3.43 5.61
N LYS A 23 -13.29 -2.30 5.07
CA LYS A 23 -13.37 -1.93 3.66
C LYS A 23 -12.11 -2.27 2.86
N LEU A 24 -10.98 -2.51 3.54
CA LEU A 24 -9.72 -2.84 2.88
C LEU A 24 -9.73 -4.28 2.34
N LYS A 25 -9.65 -4.43 1.01
CA LYS A 25 -9.69 -5.71 0.29
C LYS A 25 -8.32 -6.12 -0.25
N ILE A 26 -8.05 -7.42 -0.26
CA ILE A 26 -6.85 -8.01 -0.88
C ILE A 26 -7.12 -8.58 -2.26
N GLY A 27 -6.42 -8.00 -3.25
CA GLY A 27 -6.28 -8.56 -4.60
C GLY A 27 -7.60 -8.94 -5.28
N LYS A 28 -7.53 -9.95 -6.15
CA LYS A 28 -8.68 -10.45 -6.92
C LYS A 28 -9.68 -11.25 -6.09
N SER A 29 -9.23 -11.82 -4.96
CA SER A 29 -10.06 -12.68 -4.11
C SER A 29 -11.07 -11.91 -3.25
N LYS A 30 -11.08 -10.57 -3.28
CA LYS A 30 -12.02 -9.69 -2.55
C LYS A 30 -12.10 -9.92 -1.03
N LYS A 31 -11.16 -10.68 -0.44
CA LYS A 31 -11.11 -10.95 1.00
C LYS A 31 -10.75 -9.66 1.74
N ILE A 32 -11.34 -9.45 2.93
CA ILE A 32 -11.03 -8.30 3.79
C ILE A 32 -9.70 -8.54 4.50
N VAL A 33 -8.89 -7.48 4.64
CA VAL A 33 -7.67 -7.49 5.43
C VAL A 33 -8.03 -7.56 6.90
N LYS A 34 -7.52 -8.58 7.58
CA LYS A 34 -7.78 -8.81 9.02
C LYS A 34 -6.62 -8.39 9.92
N SER A 35 -5.44 -8.14 9.35
CA SER A 35 -4.23 -7.88 10.15
C SER A 35 -3.66 -6.46 9.91
N PRO A 36 -3.35 -5.70 10.98
CA PRO A 36 -2.75 -4.37 10.87
C PRO A 36 -1.43 -4.37 10.10
N LYS A 37 -0.59 -5.40 10.32
CA LYS A 37 0.68 -5.57 9.61
C LYS A 37 0.49 -5.62 8.08
N GLN A 38 -0.56 -6.30 7.63
CA GLN A 38 -0.87 -6.40 6.20
C GLN A 38 -1.41 -5.08 5.65
N ALA A 39 -2.23 -4.35 6.41
CA ALA A 39 -2.69 -3.02 6.03
C ALA A 39 -1.52 -2.03 5.87
N ILE A 40 -0.55 -2.05 6.79
CA ILE A 40 0.67 -1.25 6.71
C ILE A 40 1.46 -1.60 5.45
N ALA A 41 1.67 -2.88 5.16
CA ALA A 41 2.39 -3.32 3.97
C ALA A 41 1.69 -2.86 2.66
N ILE A 42 0.35 -2.91 2.64
CA ILE A 42 -0.45 -2.40 1.51
C ILE A 42 -0.30 -0.88 1.37
N GLY A 43 -0.38 -0.15 2.48
CA GLY A 43 -0.21 1.30 2.51
C GLY A 43 1.16 1.75 2.00
N ILE A 44 2.23 1.09 2.47
CA ILE A 44 3.61 1.34 2.00
C ILE A 44 3.72 1.00 0.50
N SER A 45 3.15 -0.11 0.04
CA SER A 45 3.19 -0.48 -1.38
C SER A 45 2.44 0.49 -2.28
N GLN A 46 1.31 1.04 -1.83
CA GLN A 46 0.56 2.07 -2.55
C GLN A 46 1.33 3.39 -2.59
N ALA A 47 1.93 3.78 -1.46
CA ALA A 47 2.78 4.96 -1.39
C ALA A 47 3.97 4.86 -2.35
N ASP A 48 4.65 3.72 -2.38
CA ASP A 48 5.79 3.47 -3.25
C ASP A 48 5.43 3.53 -4.75
N LYS A 49 4.22 3.10 -5.12
CA LYS A 49 3.72 3.24 -6.50
C LYS A 49 3.47 4.70 -6.88
N LEU A 50 3.13 5.54 -5.92
CA LEU A 50 2.85 6.96 -6.13
C LEU A 50 4.13 7.81 -6.16
N THR A 51 5.16 7.41 -5.43
CA THR A 51 6.41 8.17 -5.30
C THR A 51 7.51 7.77 -6.28
N LYS A 52 7.50 6.52 -6.79
CA LYS A 52 8.49 6.10 -7.79
C LYS A 52 8.14 6.69 -9.17
N PRO A 53 9.05 7.42 -9.85
CA PRO A 53 8.88 7.71 -11.26
C PRO A 53 8.81 6.38 -12.02
N SER A 54 7.89 6.26 -12.97
CA SER A 54 7.66 5.06 -13.78
C SER A 54 8.97 4.54 -14.36
N LYS A 55 9.58 3.56 -13.70
CA LYS A 55 10.63 2.74 -14.31
C LYS A 55 9.92 1.71 -15.16
N ASN A 56 9.66 2.07 -16.41
CA ASN A 56 9.61 1.10 -17.49
C ASN A 56 10.85 0.21 -17.36
N SER A 57 10.67 -1.05 -16.97
CA SER A 57 11.62 -2.11 -17.26
C SER A 57 10.85 -3.29 -17.82
N LYS A 58 10.65 -3.24 -19.14
CA LYS A 58 10.68 -4.46 -19.95
C LYS A 58 11.90 -5.27 -19.54
N THR A 59 11.70 -6.47 -19.02
CA THR A 59 12.51 -7.67 -19.28
C THR A 59 11.97 -8.82 -18.45
N LYS A 60 11.16 -9.69 -19.07
CA LYS A 60 11.28 -11.13 -18.86
C LYS A 60 11.62 -11.71 -20.22
N SER A 61 12.87 -12.14 -20.33
CA SER A 61 13.28 -13.16 -21.29
C SER A 61 12.65 -14.49 -20.90
#